data_AF-A0A355V0P3-F1
#
_entry.id   AF-A0A355V0P3-F1
#
_cell.length_a   1.000
_cell.length_b   1.000
_cell.length_c   1.000
_cell.angle_alpha   90.00
_cell.angle_beta   90.00
_cell.angle_gamma   90.00
#
_symmetry.space_group_name_H-M   'P 1'
#
loop_
_entity.id
_entity.type
_entity.pdbx_description
1 polymer ?
#
loop_
_entity_poly.entity_id
_entity_poly.type
_entity_poly.pdbx_seq_one_letter_code
_entity_poly.pdbx_strand_id
1 'polypeptide(L)' 'LWWGHRIPVWYCGDCGKEIVSKTEVTVCPECGSGNLSRDEDVLDTWFSSALWPFST' A
#
# COMPACT_ATOMS: atom_id res chain seq x y z
N LEU A 1 2.15 9.75 9.61
CA LEU A 1 2.36 11.07 8.93
C LEU A 1 1.18 11.31 7.99
N TRP A 2 0.76 12.55 7.75
CA TRP A 2 -0.41 12.86 6.90
C TRP A 2 -0.08 13.27 5.45
N TRP A 3 1.20 13.48 5.14
CA TRP A 3 1.66 13.96 3.84
C TRP A 3 2.84 13.11 3.37
N GLY A 4 2.77 12.61 2.15
CA GLY A 4 3.74 11.69 1.58
C GLY A 4 3.10 10.68 0.63
N HIS A 5 3.91 9.80 0.06
CA HIS A 5 3.43 8.74 -0.82
C HIS A 5 2.79 7.63 0.02
N ARG A 6 1.46 7.45 -0.12
CA ARG A 6 0.73 6.42 0.61
C ARG A 6 1.24 5.03 0.26
N ILE A 7 1.53 4.23 1.27
CA ILE A 7 2.09 2.89 1.11
C ILE A 7 1.11 2.02 0.29
N PRO A 8 1.57 1.26 -0.72
CA PRO A 8 0.72 0.41 -1.55
C PRO A 8 0.52 -0.97 -0.90
N VAL A 9 0.01 -0.98 0.33
CA VAL A 9 -0.33 -2.18 1.11
C VAL A 9 -1.82 -2.16 1.44
N TRP A 10 -2.45 -3.32 1.37
CA TRP A 10 -3.84 -3.55 1.75
C TRP A 10 -3.91 -4.67 2.79
N TYR A 11 -4.81 -4.51 3.74
CA TYR A 11 -5.13 -5.48 4.78
C TYR A 11 -6.50 -6.07 4.51
N CYS A 12 -6.60 -7.40 4.53
CA CYS A 12 -7.88 -8.06 4.47
C CYS A 12 -8.49 -8.21 5.87
N GLY A 13 -9.68 -7.65 6.07
CA GLY A 13 -10.39 -7.70 7.36
C GLY A 13 -10.87 -9.10 7.76
N ASP A 14 -10.97 -10.03 6.81
CA ASP A 14 -11.53 -11.37 7.07
C ASP A 14 -10.45 -12.43 7.33
N CYS A 15 -9.37 -12.43 6.53
CA CYS A 15 -8.29 -13.40 6.67
C CYS A 15 -7.03 -12.82 7.33
N GLY A 16 -6.98 -11.51 7.57
CA GLY A 16 -5.83 -10.83 8.19
C GLY A 16 -4.58 -10.77 7.32
N LYS A 17 -4.67 -11.10 6.03
CA LYS A 17 -3.51 -11.08 5.13
C LYS A 17 -3.16 -9.67 4.68
N GLU A 18 -1.85 -9.44 4.58
CA GLU A 18 -1.25 -8.25 3.99
C GLU A 18 -1.02 -8.49 2.50
N ILE A 19 -1.42 -7.53 1.68
CA ILE A 19 -1.39 -7.63 0.23
C ILE A 19 -0.63 -6.42 -0.31
N VAL A 20 0.42 -6.65 -1.09
CA VAL A 20 1.19 -5.59 -1.75
C VAL A 20 0.88 -5.61 -3.24
N SER A 21 0.47 -4.47 -3.80
CA SER A 21 0.11 -4.38 -5.21
C SER A 21 0.43 -3.01 -5.79
N LYS A 22 0.85 -2.98 -7.06
CA LYS A 22 1.05 -1.71 -7.79
C LYS A 22 -0.27 -1.08 -8.24
N THR A 23 -1.31 -1.90 -8.42
CA THR A 23 -2.64 -1.48 -8.83
C THR A 23 -3.63 -1.63 -7.69
N GLU A 24 -4.77 -0.97 -7.79
CA GLU A 24 -5.84 -1.13 -6.80
C GLU A 24 -6.30 -2.59 -6.72
N VAL A 25 -6.43 -3.08 -5.48
CA VAL A 25 -6.91 -4.41 -5.18
C VAL A 25 -8.36 -4.30 -4.74
N THR A 26 -9.27 -4.96 -5.45
CA THR A 26 -10.70 -4.99 -5.12
C THR A 26 -11.11 -6.27 -4.39
N VAL A 27 -10.31 -7.33 -4.49
CA VAL A 27 -10.58 -8.65 -3.91
C VAL A 27 -9.30 -9.24 -3.33
N CYS A 28 -9.39 -9.81 -2.14
CA CYS A 28 -8.29 -10.52 -1.51
C CYS A 28 -7.93 -11.75 -2.36
N PRO A 29 -6.66 -11.88 -2.82
CA PRO A 29 -6.24 -12.99 -3.68
C PRO A 29 -6.28 -14.36 -2.98
N GLU A 30 -6.42 -14.38 -1.66
CA GLU A 30 -6.26 -15.59 -0.84
C GLU A 30 -7.59 -16.14 -0.32
N CYS A 31 -8.50 -15.28 0.16
CA CYS A 31 -9.81 -15.71 0.62
C CYS A 31 -10.97 -15.28 -0.29
N GLY A 32 -10.71 -14.45 -1.31
CA GLY A 32 -11.74 -13.94 -2.21
C GLY A 32 -12.67 -12.88 -1.59
N SER A 33 -12.38 -12.38 -0.39
CA SER A 33 -13.17 -11.34 0.25
C SER A 33 -12.94 -9.95 -0.37
N GLY A 34 -13.98 -9.12 -0.41
CA GLY A 34 -13.90 -7.70 -0.76
C GLY A 34 -13.65 -6.78 0.45
N ASN A 35 -13.55 -7.32 1.67
CA ASN A 35 -13.28 -6.55 2.87
C ASN A 35 -11.78 -6.20 2.96
N LEU A 36 -11.38 -5.17 2.23
CA LEU A 36 -10.00 -4.69 2.12
C LEU A 36 -9.90 -3.24 2.60
N SER A 37 -8.94 -2.97 3.47
CA SER A 37 -8.54 -1.62 3.88
C SER A 37 -7.12 -1.34 3.39
N ARG A 38 -6.91 -0.17 2.76
CA ARG A 38 -5.57 0.25 2.38
C ARG A 38 -4.86 0.86 3.58
N ASP A 39 -3.56 0.62 3.71
CA ASP A 39 -2.71 1.19 4.77
C ASP A 39 -2.82 2.73 4.78
N GLU A 40 -3.04 3.33 5.94
CA GLU A 40 -3.15 4.79 6.10
C GLU A 40 -1.79 5.49 6.17
N ASP A 41 -0.71 4.75 6.36
CA ASP A 41 0.64 5.30 6.44
C ASP A 41 1.19 5.77 5.08
N VAL A 42 2.15 6.67 5.20
CA VAL A 42 2.87 7.28 4.08
C VAL A 42 4.36 7.02 4.23
N LEU A 43 5.04 6.83 3.10
CA LEU A 43 6.47 6.67 3.03
C LEU A 43 7.19 7.93 3.52
N ASP A 44 8.32 7.72 4.16
CA ASP A 44 9.20 8.79 4.61
C ASP A 44 9.72 9.62 3.42
N THR A 45 9.83 10.92 3.59
CA THR A 45 10.47 11.84 2.64
C THR A 45 11.88 11.43 2.19
N TRP A 46 12.65 10.77 3.05
CA TRP A 46 13.97 10.23 2.72
C TRP A 46 13.88 9.08 1.70
N PHE A 47 12.79 8.30 1.70
CA PHE A 47 12.56 7.24 0.72
C PHE A 47 12.46 7.82 -0.70
N SER A 48 11.64 8.87 -0.89
CA SER A 48 11.52 9.52 -2.19
C SER A 48 12.79 10.26 -2.61
N SER A 49 13.52 10.83 -1.66
CA SER A 49 14.77 11.55 -1.94
C SER A 49 15.88 10.62 -2.45
N ALA A 50 15.94 9.39 -1.95
CA ALA A 50 16.89 8.38 -2.42
C ALA A 50 16.68 7.99 -3.90
N LEU A 51 15.47 8.15 -4.42
CA LEU A 51 15.11 7.83 -5.80
C LEU A 51 15.31 9.00 -6.77
N TRP A 52 15.79 10.15 -6.30
CA TRP A 52 15.95 11.36 -7.10
C TRP A 52 16.70 11.16 -8.43
N PRO A 53 17.85 10.45 -8.50
CA PRO A 53 18.60 10.27 -9.75
C PRO A 53 17.87 9.51 -10.86
N PHE A 54 16.75 8.85 -10.53
CA PHE A 54 15.94 8.08 -11.47
C PHE A 54 14.59 8.74 -11.80
N SER A 55 14.23 9.81 -11.11
CA SER A 55 12.89 10.42 -11.17
C SER A 55 12.86 11.76 -11.90
N THR A 56 14.02 12.30 -12.32
CA THR A 56 14.17 13.51 -13.14
C THR A 56 14.36 13.17 -14.60
#